data_AF-A0A7C4JDZ6-F1
#
_entry.id   AF-A0A7C4JDZ6-F1
#
_cell.length_a   1.000
_cell.length_b   1.000
_cell.length_c   1.000
_cell.angle_alpha   90.00
_cell.angle_beta   90.00
_cell.angle_gamma   90.00
#
_symmetry.space_group_name_H-M   'P 1'
#
loop_
_entity.id
_entity.type
_entity.pdbx_description
1 polymer ?
#
loop_
_entity_poly.entity_id
_entity_poly.type
_entity_poly.pdbx_seq_one_letter_code
_entity_poly.pdbx_strand_id
1 'polypeptide(L)'
;MSTLIKSKKTWITVIVLLILSPIFGVVLADIVGYHEPLDLAAEAIGLRDISEEITWTPFFDYSVPGLPAEIGYVISGAIGVIAITVIGYGILKMAEKREGRKV
;
A
#
# COMPACT_ATOMS: atom_id res chain seq x y z
N MET A 1 -2.35 14.52 -22.36
CA MET A 1 -2.31 15.00 -20.95
C MET A 1 -3.19 14.08 -20.11
N SER A 2 -2.60 13.08 -19.45
CA SER A 2 -3.33 11.96 -18.85
C SER A 2 -4.44 12.44 -17.90
N THR A 3 -5.66 11.99 -18.19
CA THR A 3 -6.91 12.40 -17.54
C THR A 3 -6.91 12.10 -16.03
N LEU A 4 -6.10 11.13 -15.60
CA LEU A 4 -5.96 10.67 -14.22
C LEU A 4 -5.35 11.71 -13.26
N ILE A 5 -4.31 12.44 -13.67
CA ILE A 5 -3.62 13.39 -12.78
C ILE A 5 -4.43 14.69 -12.62
N LYS A 6 -5.23 15.06 -13.63
CA LYS A 6 -6.00 16.31 -13.65
C LYS A 6 -7.39 16.21 -13.02
N SER A 7 -7.92 14.99 -12.84
CA SER A 7 -9.27 14.80 -12.33
C SER A 7 -9.31 14.97 -10.81
N LYS A 8 -9.78 16.14 -10.34
CA LYS A 8 -10.01 16.41 -8.92
C LYS A 8 -10.88 15.35 -8.26
N LYS A 9 -11.91 14.85 -8.98
CA LYS A 9 -12.81 13.80 -8.50
C LYS A 9 -12.05 12.50 -8.21
N THR A 10 -11.11 12.12 -9.07
CA THR A 10 -10.32 10.89 -8.92
C THR A 10 -9.45 10.95 -7.66
N TRP A 11 -8.75 12.06 -7.42
CA TRP A 11 -7.94 12.21 -6.21
C TRP A 11 -8.78 12.23 -4.94
N ILE A 12 -9.96 12.86 -4.97
CA ILE A 12 -10.92 12.80 -3.85
C ILE A 12 -11.31 11.35 -3.59
N THR A 13 -11.67 10.58 -4.62
CA THR A 13 -12.01 9.16 -4.48
C THR A 13 -10.86 8.36 -3.88
N VAL A 14 -9.62 8.56 -4.35
CA VAL A 14 -8.44 7.87 -3.82
C VAL A 14 -8.22 8.21 -2.35
N ILE A 15 -8.33 9.48 -1.96
CA ILE A 15 -8.19 9.90 -0.55
C ILE A 15 -9.28 9.26 0.31
N VAL A 16 -10.53 9.26 -0.15
CA VAL A 16 -11.64 8.62 0.57
C VAL A 16 -11.39 7.13 0.74
N LEU A 17 -10.96 6.44 -0.31
CA LEU A 17 -10.64 5.01 -0.25
C LEU A 17 -9.46 4.72 0.70
N LEU A 18 -8.42 5.57 0.70
CA LEU A 18 -7.29 5.44 1.64
C LEU A 18 -7.73 5.61 3.09
N ILE A 19 -8.60 6.58 3.39
CA ILE A 19 -9.09 6.78 4.77
C ILE A 19 -9.99 5.61 5.20
N LEU A 20 -10.74 5.03 4.27
CA LEU A 20 -11.60 3.87 4.55
C LEU A 20 -10.83 2.55 4.61
N SER A 21 -9.62 2.46 4.05
CA SER A 21 -8.92 1.19 3.90
C SER A 21 -8.55 0.49 5.22
N PRO A 22 -8.19 1.16 6.34
CA PRO A 22 -7.91 0.49 7.61
C PRO A 22 -9.13 -0.23 8.18
N ILE A 23 -10.34 0.19 7.81
CA ILE A 23 -11.57 -0.51 8.22
C ILE A 23 -11.52 -1.96 7.73
N PHE A 24 -11.07 -2.19 6.50
CA PHE A 24 -10.98 -3.52 5.92
C PHE A 24 -9.69 -4.24 6.31
N GLY A 25 -8.56 -3.53 6.26
CA GLY A 25 -7.24 -4.13 6.43
C GLY A 25 -6.81 -4.38 7.87
N VAL A 26 -7.40 -3.67 8.84
CA VAL A 26 -7.02 -3.75 10.26
C VAL A 26 -8.24 -4.07 11.11
N VAL A 27 -9.25 -3.20 11.11
CA VAL A 27 -10.36 -3.28 12.08
C VAL A 27 -11.24 -4.52 11.84
N LEU A 28 -11.73 -4.72 10.63
CA LEU A 28 -12.59 -5.85 10.32
C LEU A 28 -11.81 -7.17 10.36
N ALA A 29 -10.54 -7.17 9.95
CA ALA A 29 -9.67 -8.35 10.02
C ALA A 29 -9.50 -8.84 11.46
N ASP A 30 -9.27 -7.91 12.40
CA ASP A 30 -9.17 -8.20 13.82
C ASP A 30 -10.50 -8.70 14.41
N ILE A 31 -11.62 -8.02 14.10
CA ILE A 31 -12.96 -8.41 14.60
C ILE A 31 -13.37 -9.82 14.16
N VAL A 32 -13.04 -10.21 12.93
CA VAL A 32 -13.37 -11.57 12.44
C VAL A 32 -12.34 -12.61 12.88
N GLY A 33 -11.29 -12.21 13.59
CA GLY A 33 -10.21 -13.09 14.01
C GLY A 33 -9.48 -13.70 12.81
N TYR A 34 -9.25 -12.92 11.75
CA TYR A 34 -8.46 -13.39 10.62
C TYR A 34 -7.03 -13.71 11.08
N HIS A 35 -6.62 -14.95 10.86
CA HIS A 35 -5.24 -15.41 11.09
C HIS A 35 -4.72 -16.01 9.79
N GLU A 36 -3.45 -15.82 9.49
CA GLU A 36 -2.86 -16.43 8.32
C GLU A 36 -2.81 -17.96 8.49
N PRO A 37 -3.20 -18.76 7.47
CA PRO A 37 -3.17 -20.22 7.58
C PRO A 37 -1.79 -20.78 7.93
N LEU A 38 -0.73 -20.07 7.51
CA LEU A 38 0.64 -20.46 7.79
C LEU A 38 1.02 -20.21 9.26
N ASP A 39 0.56 -19.11 9.85
CA ASP A 39 0.78 -18.80 11.27
C ASP A 39 0.13 -19.85 12.16
N LEU A 40 -1.11 -20.24 11.85
CA LEU A 40 -1.82 -21.30 12.56
C LEU A 40 -1.08 -22.65 12.48
N ALA A 41 -0.53 -22.97 11.30
CA ALA A 41 0.24 -24.19 11.11
C ALA A 41 1.57 -24.16 11.90
N ALA A 42 2.23 -22.99 11.94
CA ALA A 42 3.46 -22.77 12.70
C ALA A 42 3.21 -22.86 14.21
N GLU A 43 2.16 -22.22 14.71
CA GLU A 43 1.76 -22.28 16.12
C GLU A 43 1.39 -23.72 16.54
N ALA A 44 0.70 -24.46 15.67
CA ALA A 44 0.35 -25.86 15.91
C ALA A 44 1.57 -26.79 16.10
N ILE A 45 2.74 -26.43 15.56
CA ILE A 45 4.00 -27.15 15.77
C ILE A 45 4.92 -26.47 16.81
N GLY A 46 4.40 -25.49 17.55
CA GLY A 46 5.10 -24.80 18.63
C GLY A 46 6.13 -23.77 18.17
N LEU A 47 6.05 -23.31 16.93
CA LEU A 47 6.90 -22.22 16.45
C LEU A 47 6.28 -20.87 16.81
N ARG A 48 7.15 -19.89 17.09
CA ARG A 48 6.78 -18.50 17.35
C ARG A 48 7.10 -17.67 16.12
N ASP A 49 6.23 -16.73 15.79
CA ASP A 49 6.56 -15.73 14.77
C ASP A 49 7.71 -14.84 15.26
N ILE A 50 8.75 -14.76 14.44
CA ILE A 50 9.94 -13.93 14.66
C ILE A 50 10.12 -12.92 13.53
N SER A 51 9.15 -12.79 12.63
CA SER A 51 9.25 -11.97 11.42
C SER A 51 9.57 -10.52 11.75
N GLU A 52 8.95 -9.94 12.79
CA GLU A 52 9.28 -8.59 13.27
C GLU A 52 10.71 -8.47 13.86
N GLU A 53 11.27 -9.56 14.39
CA GLU A 53 12.61 -9.58 14.99
C GLU A 53 13.73 -9.64 13.92
N ILE A 54 13.48 -10.32 12.80
CA ILE A 54 14.48 -10.54 11.74
C ILE A 54 14.25 -9.71 10.47
N THR A 55 13.02 -9.31 10.17
CA THR A 55 12.66 -8.68 8.90
C THR A 55 12.44 -7.19 9.09
N TRP A 56 13.54 -6.44 9.24
CA TRP A 56 13.43 -4.99 9.26
C TRP A 56 13.13 -4.45 7.87
N THR A 57 11.91 -3.96 7.66
CA THR A 57 11.51 -3.22 6.46
C THR A 57 10.71 -1.98 6.84
N PRO A 58 10.81 -0.88 6.08
CA PRO A 58 10.10 0.37 6.40
C PRO A 58 8.58 0.26 6.27
N PHE A 59 8.05 -0.79 5.60
CA PHE A 59 6.63 -1.02 5.38
C PHE A 59 6.18 -2.45 5.74
N PHE A 60 6.76 -3.03 6.80
CA PHE A 60 6.39 -4.37 7.28
C PHE A 60 4.88 -4.43 7.54
N ASP A 61 4.22 -5.45 6.97
CA ASP A 61 2.76 -5.64 6.99
C ASP A 61 1.95 -4.39 6.62
N TYR A 62 2.45 -3.62 5.65
CA TYR A 62 1.85 -2.38 5.20
C TYR A 62 1.74 -1.31 6.31
N SER A 63 2.46 -1.45 7.42
CA SER A 63 2.51 -0.49 8.52
C SER A 63 3.78 0.36 8.45
N VAL A 64 3.93 1.32 9.37
CA VAL A 64 5.14 2.13 9.51
C VAL A 64 5.64 2.00 10.95
N PRO A 65 6.93 1.66 11.17
CA PRO A 65 7.48 1.50 12.51
C PRO A 65 7.24 2.72 13.40
N GLY A 66 6.75 2.48 14.62
CA GLY A 66 6.46 3.54 15.59
C GLY A 66 5.11 4.25 15.42
N LEU A 67 4.27 3.82 14.48
CA LEU A 67 2.90 4.32 14.32
C LEU A 67 1.85 3.23 14.64
N PRO A 68 0.64 3.61 15.09
CA PRO A 68 -0.49 2.71 15.17
C PRO A 68 -0.78 2.05 13.82
N ALA A 69 -1.20 0.78 13.83
CA ALA A 69 -1.40 -0.03 12.62
C ALA A 69 -2.34 0.64 11.61
N GLU A 70 -3.41 1.27 12.08
CA GLU A 70 -4.38 1.98 11.24
C GLU A 70 -3.73 3.17 10.51
N ILE A 71 -2.90 3.94 11.21
CA ILE A 71 -2.21 5.10 10.67
C ILE A 71 -1.10 4.65 9.71
N GLY A 72 -0.33 3.63 10.11
CA GLY A 72 0.71 3.01 9.27
C GLY A 72 0.13 2.52 7.94
N TYR A 73 -1.01 1.84 7.98
CA TYR A 73 -1.72 1.33 6.81
C TYR A 73 -2.10 2.43 5.81
N VAL A 74 -2.66 3.55 6.30
CA VAL A 74 -3.00 4.70 5.44
C VAL A 74 -1.74 5.30 4.81
N ILE A 75 -0.67 5.47 5.58
CA ILE A 75 0.58 6.09 5.11
C ILE A 75 1.24 5.20 4.06
N SER A 76 1.36 3.90 4.31
CA SER A 76 1.90 2.94 3.35
C SER A 76 1.09 2.94 2.05
N GLY A 77 -0.25 2.93 2.15
CA GLY A 77 -1.14 3.06 1.01
C GLY A 77 -0.92 4.36 0.22
N ALA A 78 -0.78 5.50 0.90
CA ALA A 78 -0.52 6.78 0.26
C ALA A 78 0.83 6.78 -0.48
N ILE A 79 1.87 6.20 0.11
CA ILE A 79 3.19 6.05 -0.51
C ILE A 79 3.09 5.18 -1.77
N GLY A 80 2.36 4.07 -1.72
CA GLY A 80 2.09 3.21 -2.88
C GLY A 80 1.39 3.96 -4.02
N VAL A 81 0.34 4.73 -3.71
CA VAL A 81 -0.39 5.56 -4.68
C VAL A 81 0.55 6.59 -5.34
N ILE A 82 1.38 7.27 -4.55
CA ILE A 82 2.35 8.25 -5.05
C ILE A 82 3.37 7.56 -5.96
N ALA A 83 3.94 6.43 -5.53
CA ALA A 83 4.93 5.68 -6.29
C ALA A 83 4.38 5.26 -7.67
N ILE A 84 3.20 4.65 -7.72
CA ILE A 84 2.55 4.23 -8.96
C ILE A 84 2.29 5.43 -9.87
N THR A 85 1.81 6.54 -9.31
CA THR A 85 1.51 7.75 -10.07
C THR A 85 2.77 8.35 -10.69
N VAL A 86 3.86 8.45 -9.92
CA VAL A 86 5.15 8.97 -10.37
C VAL A 86 5.75 8.09 -11.47
N ILE A 87 5.74 6.77 -11.28
CA ILE A 87 6.25 5.81 -12.27
C ILE A 87 5.43 5.91 -13.57
N GLY A 88 4.10 5.87 -13.46
CA GLY A 88 3.21 5.99 -14.62
C GLY A 88 3.41 7.30 -15.39
N TYR A 89 3.54 8.42 -14.67
CA TYR A 89 3.87 9.70 -15.28
C TYR A 89 5.24 9.71 -15.96
N GLY A 90 6.25 9.12 -15.32
CA GLY A 90 7.60 8.98 -15.88
C GLY A 90 7.60 8.22 -17.20
N ILE A 91 6.89 7.08 -17.25
CA ILE A 91 6.74 6.25 -18.46
C ILE A 91 6.07 7.04 -19.58
N LEU A 92 4.96 7.72 -19.30
CA LEU A 92 4.25 8.55 -20.28
C LEU A 92 5.16 9.64 -20.85
N LYS A 93 5.88 10.37 -19.99
CA LYS A 93 6.80 11.43 -20.41
C LYS A 93 7.94 10.89 -21.28
N MET A 94 8.45 9.70 -20.97
CA MET A 94 9.48 9.04 -21.78
C MET A 94 8.95 8.60 -23.15
N ALA A 95 7.71 8.13 -23.22
CA ALA A 95 7.06 7.76 -24.48
C ALA A 95 6.83 8.97 -25.40
N GLU A 96 6.27 10.07 -24.88
CA GLU A 96 6.03 11.32 -25.62
C GLU A 96 7.35 11.89 -26.20
N LYS A 97 8.43 11.87 -25.41
CA LYS A 97 9.76 12.32 -25.86
C LYS A 97 10.33 11.48 -27.01
N ARG A 98 9.98 10.19 -27.10
CA ARG A 98 10.41 9.31 -28.19
C ARG A 98 9.64 9.54 -29.47
N GLU A 99 8.34 9.81 -29.40
CA GLU A 99 7.53 10.16 -30.58
C GLU A 99 7.95 11.49 -31.18
N GLY A 100 8.20 12.51 -30.35
CA GLY A 100 8.67 13.82 -30.81
C GLY A 100 10.09 13.85 -31.40
N ARG A 101 10.87 12.76 -31.28
CA ARG A 101 12.18 12.60 -31.94
C ARG A 101 12.12 11.88 -33.29
N LYS A 102 10.99 11.26 -33.61
CA LYS A 102 10.78 10.53 -34.87
C LYS A 102 10.19 11.42 -35.98
N VAL A 103 9.89 12.68 -35.66
CA VAL A 103 9.50 13.77 -36.58
C VAL A 103 10.69 14.70 -36.72
#